data_AF-A0A9E5FI35-F1
#
_entry.id   AF-A0A9E5FI35-F1
#
_cell.length_a   1.000
_cell.length_b   1.000
_cell.length_c   1.000
_cell.angle_alpha   90.00
_cell.angle_beta   90.00
_cell.angle_gamma   90.00
#
_symmetry.space_group_name_H-M   'P 1'
#
loop_
_entity.id
_entity.type
_entity.pdbx_description
1 polymer ?
#
loop_
_entity_poly.entity_id
_entity_poly.type
_entity_poly.pdbx_seq_one_letter_code
_entity_poly.pdbx_strand_id
1 'polypeptide(L)'
;MFFDASLKRNQLNLLLTAIAALFASIAVLPLVLVLGHVLVKGGRLFSWALLTELPPAPGLSGGGIGNAIVGTIAVTLIATCIAVPIGVGGGVFLCEYS
;
A
#
# COMPACT_ATOMS: atom_id res chain seq x y z
N MET A 1 23.93 -12.41 -23.67
CA MET A 1 24.05 -11.99 -22.25
C MET A 1 24.18 -13.25 -21.42
N PHE A 2 25.39 -13.81 -21.33
CA PHE A 2 25.63 -15.09 -20.68
C PHE A 2 25.85 -14.84 -19.19
N PHE A 3 24.90 -15.27 -18.37
CA PHE A 3 25.00 -15.26 -16.91
C PHE A 3 25.92 -16.41 -16.49
N ASP A 4 27.22 -16.17 -16.36
CA ASP A 4 28.16 -17.18 -15.88
C ASP A 4 28.01 -17.37 -14.36
N ALA A 5 27.22 -18.36 -13.97
CA ALA A 5 26.95 -18.69 -12.57
C ALA A 5 28.18 -19.21 -11.79
N SER A 6 29.36 -19.32 -12.41
CA SER A 6 30.59 -19.81 -11.76
C SER A 6 31.43 -18.71 -11.10
N LEU A 7 31.25 -17.45 -11.50
CA LEU A 7 31.98 -16.33 -10.88
C LEU A 7 31.41 -16.06 -9.49
N LYS A 8 32.28 -15.99 -8.46
CA LYS A 8 31.89 -15.72 -7.06
C LYS A 8 30.99 -14.48 -6.92
N ARG A 9 31.25 -13.44 -7.72
CA ARG A 9 30.44 -12.21 -7.75
C ARG A 9 29.02 -12.44 -8.27
N ASN A 10 28.85 -13.35 -9.24
CA ASN A 10 27.57 -13.63 -9.86
C ASN A 10 26.71 -14.56 -8.98
N GLN A 11 27.35 -15.53 -8.30
CA GLN A 11 26.68 -16.36 -7.28
C GLN A 11 26.20 -15.52 -6.09
N LEU A 12 27.02 -14.59 -5.62
CA LEU A 12 26.64 -13.68 -4.54
C LEU A 12 25.50 -12.76 -4.97
N ASN A 13 25.51 -12.23 -6.20
CA ASN A 13 24.41 -11.44 -6.72
C ASN A 13 23.10 -12.23 -6.81
N LEU A 14 23.16 -13.48 -7.28
CA LEU A 14 21.99 -14.36 -7.33
C LEU A 14 21.45 -14.65 -5.92
N LEU A 15 22.34 -14.94 -4.98
CA LEU A 15 22.00 -15.19 -3.58
C LEU A 15 21.30 -13.97 -2.95
N LEU A 16 21.90 -12.78 -3.09
CA LEU A 16 21.32 -11.54 -2.57
C LEU A 16 19.95 -11.24 -3.21
N THR A 17 19.82 -11.45 -4.52
CA THR A 17 18.55 -11.29 -5.24
C THR A 17 17.50 -12.27 -4.73
N ALA A 18 17.86 -13.54 -4.53
CA ALA A 18 16.95 -14.56 -4.00
C ALA A 18 16.51 -14.26 -2.56
N ILE A 19 17.43 -13.78 -1.72
CA ILE A 19 17.14 -13.35 -0.35
C ILE A 19 16.19 -12.14 -0.37
N ALA A 20 16.45 -11.13 -1.20
CA ALA A 20 15.57 -9.97 -1.34
C ALA A 20 14.17 -10.37 -1.83
N ALA A 21 14.10 -11.27 -2.82
CA ALA A 21 12.83 -11.80 -3.32
C ALA A 21 12.07 -12.60 -2.25
N LEU A 22 12.77 -13.37 -1.40
CA LEU A 22 12.17 -14.08 -0.28
C LEU A 22 11.55 -13.10 0.73
N PHE A 23 12.29 -12.09 1.17
CA PHE A 23 11.77 -11.08 2.10
C PHE A 23 10.61 -10.27 1.51
N ALA A 24 10.71 -9.87 0.24
CA ALA A 24 9.61 -9.22 -0.46
C ALA A 24 8.37 -10.11 -0.52
N SER A 25 8.55 -11.41 -0.80
CA SER A 25 7.44 -12.39 -0.82
C SER A 25 6.80 -12.53 0.56
N ILE A 26 7.60 -12.60 1.63
CA ILE A 26 7.11 -12.66 3.02
C ILE A 26 6.31 -11.39 3.37
N ALA A 27 6.76 -10.21 2.92
CA ALA A 27 6.06 -8.94 3.16
C ALA A 27 4.74 -8.84 2.38
N VAL A 28 4.69 -9.37 1.15
CA VAL A 28 3.48 -9.36 0.30
C VAL A 28 2.47 -10.43 0.72
N LEU A 29 2.93 -11.55 1.27
CA LEU A 29 2.07 -12.66 1.71
C LEU A 29 0.89 -12.23 2.61
N PRO A 30 1.07 -11.47 3.70
CA PRO A 30 -0.06 -11.03 4.53
C PRO A 30 -1.01 -10.10 3.77
N LEU A 31 -0.50 -9.25 2.86
CA LEU A 31 -1.34 -8.39 2.03
C LEU A 31 -2.28 -9.23 1.15
N VAL A 32 -1.74 -10.27 0.50
CA VAL A 32 -2.53 -11.17 -0.36
C VAL A 32 -3.53 -11.98 0.47
N LEU A 33 -3.13 -12.48 1.65
CA LEU A 33 -4.03 -13.22 2.54
C LEU A 33 -5.20 -12.36 3.03
N VAL A 34 -4.92 -11.14 3.50
CA VAL A 34 -5.96 -10.22 3.99
C VAL A 34 -6.87 -9.81 2.85
N LEU A 35 -6.32 -9.44 1.69
CA LEU A 35 -7.12 -9.09 0.52
C LEU A 35 -8.01 -10.25 0.08
N GLY A 36 -7.47 -11.47 -0.01
CA GLY A 36 -8.23 -12.66 -0.34
C GLY A 36 -9.35 -12.93 0.69
N HIS A 37 -9.06 -12.78 1.98
CA HIS A 37 -10.05 -12.95 3.04
C HIS A 37 -11.21 -11.94 2.94
N VAL A 38 -10.88 -10.67 2.66
CA VAL A 38 -11.86 -9.60 2.45
C VAL A 38 -12.69 -9.84 1.20
N LEU A 39 -12.09 -10.30 0.10
CA LEU A 39 -12.84 -10.63 -1.12
C LEU A 39 -13.82 -11.79 -0.92
N VAL A 40 -13.41 -12.86 -0.21
CA VAL A 40 -14.27 -14.02 0.04
C VAL A 40 -15.42 -13.68 1.00
N LYS A 41 -15.15 -12.97 2.09
CA LYS A 41 -16.17 -12.60 3.08
C LYS A 41 -17.02 -11.40 2.67
N GLY A 42 -16.42 -10.43 1.99
CA GLY A 42 -17.01 -9.16 1.61
C GLY A 42 -17.57 -9.12 0.18
N GLY A 43 -17.22 -10.07 -0.69
CA GLY A 43 -17.65 -10.07 -2.09
C GLY A 43 -19.17 -10.09 -2.27
N ARG A 44 -19.91 -10.76 -1.37
CA ARG A 44 -21.38 -10.78 -1.39
C ARG A 44 -22.01 -9.45 -0.94
N LEU A 45 -21.23 -8.59 -0.28
CA LEU A 45 -21.65 -7.25 0.21
C LEU A 45 -21.22 -6.14 -0.75
N PHE A 46 -20.45 -6.48 -1.81
CA PHE A 46 -19.98 -5.52 -2.79
C PHE A 46 -21.14 -5.02 -3.63
N SER A 47 -21.64 -3.83 -3.28
CA SER A 47 -22.71 -3.13 -3.97
C SER A 47 -22.38 -1.65 -4.02
N TRP A 48 -23.02 -0.91 -4.93
CA TRP A 48 -22.88 0.54 -4.98
C TRP A 48 -23.32 1.20 -3.67
N ALA A 49 -24.32 0.64 -3.00
CA ALA A 49 -24.79 1.08 -1.68
C ALA A 49 -23.70 0.97 -0.61
N LEU A 50 -22.84 -0.06 -0.62
CA LEU A 50 -21.69 -0.17 0.29
C LEU A 50 -20.79 1.08 0.18
N LEU A 51 -20.52 1.54 -1.05
CA LEU A 51 -19.59 2.64 -1.28
C LEU A 51 -20.16 4.01 -0.92
N THR A 52 -21.48 4.20 -1.04
CA THR A 52 -22.09 5.52 -0.87
C THR A 52 -22.88 5.69 0.42
N GLU A 53 -23.42 4.61 0.98
CA GLU A 53 -24.22 4.71 2.20
C GLU A 53 -23.38 5.00 3.44
N LEU A 54 -24.05 5.60 4.42
CA LEU A 54 -23.49 5.83 5.74
C LEU A 54 -23.37 4.50 6.48
N PRO A 55 -22.38 4.38 7.39
CA PRO A 55 -22.29 3.22 8.25
C PRO A 55 -23.58 3.11 9.08
N PRO A 56 -24.08 1.88 9.29
CA PRO A 56 -25.29 1.68 10.08
C PRO A 56 -25.07 2.14 11.51
N ALA A 57 -26.15 2.48 12.21
CA ALA A 57 -26.07 2.69 13.65
C ALA A 57 -25.57 1.41 14.36
N PRO A 58 -24.87 1.52 15.49
CA PRO A 58 -24.36 0.37 16.22
C PRO A 58 -25.46 -0.66 16.51
N GLY A 59 -25.23 -1.92 16.12
CA GLY A 59 -26.18 -3.02 16.32
C GLY A 59 -27.20 -3.23 15.20
N LEU A 60 -27.24 -2.36 14.18
CA LEU A 60 -28.05 -2.57 12.98
C LEU A 60 -27.23 -3.25 11.87
N SER A 61 -27.88 -4.15 11.13
CA SER A 61 -27.32 -4.79 9.94
C SER A 61 -27.61 -3.94 8.69
N GLY A 62 -26.61 -3.79 7.81
CA GLY A 62 -26.72 -3.01 6.57
C GLY A 62 -25.79 -1.79 6.55
N GLY A 63 -25.95 -0.89 5.58
CA GLY A 63 -25.17 0.35 5.45
C GLY A 63 -23.83 0.21 4.71
N GLY A 64 -23.07 1.30 4.66
CA GLY A 64 -21.87 1.45 3.82
C GLY A 64 -20.67 2.09 4.51
N ILE A 65 -19.61 2.34 3.75
CA ILE A 65 -18.35 2.95 4.17
C ILE A 65 -18.13 4.33 3.54
N GLY A 66 -19.19 4.97 3.01
CA GLY A 66 -19.05 6.19 2.22
C GLY A 66 -18.36 7.34 2.95
N ASN A 67 -18.72 7.58 4.21
CA ASN A 67 -18.06 8.61 5.02
C ASN A 67 -16.58 8.30 5.30
N ALA A 68 -16.21 7.01 5.41
CA ALA A 68 -14.82 6.62 5.58
C ALA A 68 -13.99 6.93 4.32
N ILE A 69 -14.54 6.65 3.12
CA ILE A 69 -13.87 6.97 1.84
C ILE A 69 -13.65 8.48 1.71
N VAL A 70 -14.70 9.28 1.96
CA VAL A 70 -14.61 10.74 1.89
C VAL A 70 -13.59 11.27 2.91
N GLY A 71 -13.62 10.75 4.13
CA GLY A 71 -12.65 11.10 5.17
C GLY A 71 -11.21 10.78 4.76
N THR A 72 -10.94 9.60 4.20
CA THR A 72 -9.60 9.24 3.71
C THR A 72 -9.13 10.20 2.62
N ILE A 73 -9.96 10.49 1.62
CA ILE A 73 -9.60 11.41 0.54
C ILE A 73 -9.29 12.81 1.10
N ALA A 74 -10.15 13.33 1.97
CA ALA A 74 -9.98 14.66 2.56
C ALA A 74 -8.69 14.75 3.39
N VAL A 75 -8.44 13.77 4.27
CA VAL A 75 -7.24 13.76 5.11
C VAL A 75 -5.97 13.59 4.27
N THR A 76 -5.97 12.69 3.29
CA THR A 76 -4.83 12.51 2.38
C THR A 76 -4.54 13.79 1.61
N LEU A 77 -5.54 14.46 1.04
CA LEU A 77 -5.34 15.71 0.30
C LEU A 77 -4.73 16.80 1.18
N ILE A 78 -5.30 17.04 2.36
CA ILE A 78 -4.79 18.06 3.28
C ILE A 78 -3.35 17.72 3.71
N ALA A 79 -3.10 16.46 4.08
CA ALA A 79 -1.77 16.00 4.47
C ALA A 79 -0.76 16.19 3.34
N THR A 80 -1.11 15.81 2.10
CA THR A 80 -0.24 15.97 0.93
C THR A 80 0.01 17.45 0.61
N CYS A 81 -1.02 18.31 0.67
CA CYS A 81 -0.88 19.75 0.43
C CYS A 81 0.10 20.43 1.38
N ILE A 82 0.27 19.91 2.61
CA ILE A 82 1.21 20.43 3.60
C ILE A 82 2.57 19.72 3.52
N ALA A 83 2.58 18.39 3.50
CA ALA A 83 3.80 17.59 3.56
C ALA A 83 4.66 17.72 2.30
N VAL A 84 4.04 17.82 1.11
CA VAL A 84 4.78 17.92 -0.16
C VAL A 84 5.59 19.21 -0.27
N PRO A 85 5.03 20.43 -0.11
CA PRO A 85 5.84 21.64 -0.24
C PRO A 85 6.93 21.74 0.82
N ILE A 86 6.68 21.26 2.05
CA ILE A 86 7.69 21.22 3.11
C ILE A 86 8.80 20.22 2.76
N GLY A 87 8.44 19.01 2.31
CA GLY A 87 9.41 17.98 1.94
C GLY A 87 10.25 18.36 0.72
N VAL A 88 9.61 18.88 -0.33
CA VAL A 88 10.31 19.37 -1.54
C VAL A 88 11.17 20.59 -1.22
N GLY A 89 10.65 21.56 -0.46
CA GLY A 89 11.41 22.73 -0.04
C GLY A 89 12.64 22.37 0.79
N GLY A 90 12.50 21.43 1.72
CA GLY A 90 13.63 20.89 2.50
C GLY A 90 14.65 20.17 1.62
N GLY A 91 14.19 19.36 0.65
CA GLY A 91 15.06 18.70 -0.32
C GLY A 91 15.86 19.69 -1.16
N VAL A 92 15.21 20.75 -1.67
CA VAL A 92 15.88 21.81 -2.43
C VAL A 92 16.91 22.54 -1.58
N PHE A 93 16.57 22.90 -0.33
CA PHE A 93 17.50 23.57 0.57
C PHE A 93 18.75 22.71 0.83
N LEU A 94 18.58 21.41 1.07
CA LEU A 94 19.71 20.52 1.26
C LEU A 94 20.54 20.36 -0.02
N CYS A 95 19.94 20.32 -1.20
CA CYS A 95 20.69 20.21 -2.46
C CYS A 95 21.51 21.46 -2.79
N GLU A 96 21.01 22.65 -2.46
CA GLU A 96 21.66 23.91 -2.83
C GLU A 96 22.66 24.41 -1.77
N TYR A 97 22.40 24.12 -0.49
CA TYR A 97 23.15 24.69 0.64
C TYR A 97 23.89 23.66 1.50
N SER A 98 23.95 22.38 1.10
CA SER A 98 24.85 21.38 1.73
C SER A 98 26.23 21.34 1.09
#